data_AF-A0A6A1WHL4-F1
#
_entry.id   AF-A0A6A1WHL4-F1
#
_cell.length_a   1.000
_cell.length_b   1.000
_cell.length_c   1.000
_cell.angle_alpha   90.00
_cell.angle_beta   90.00
_cell.angle_gamma   90.00
#
_symmetry.space_group_name_H-M   'P 1'
#
loop_
_entity.id
_entity.type
_entity.pdbx_description
1 polymer ?
#
loop_
_entity_poly.entity_id
_entity_poly.type
_entity_poly.pdbx_seq_one_letter_code
_entity_poly.pdbx_strand_id
1 'polypeptide(L)'
;MRLESVACRGSQPWLAPLTSRWFSTAENRVESDSHDSSASIFDVAPRIKFKRLDKTAKNIMQILDKEAVEDVKQTREIPDIKPGYIVQLKVEVPENKRRVSIVKGIVIARRNAGLNTTFRLRRLVAGVGIESLFPLYSPNIKEIKVLDKKKVRRAKLYYLRDRMNALK
;
A
#
# COMPACT_ATOMS: atom_id res chain seq x y z
N MET A 1 -55.42 -37.27 13.18
CA MET A 1 -56.22 -36.22 12.50
C MET A 1 -55.25 -35.07 12.24
N ARG A 2 -54.79 -34.65 11.05
CA ARG A 2 -55.20 -34.65 9.63
C ARG A 2 -53.87 -34.30 8.88
N LEU A 3 -53.29 -35.09 7.95
CA LEU A 3 -53.39 -35.01 6.47
C LEU A 3 -53.60 -33.56 5.96
N GLU A 4 -52.83 -32.93 5.05
CA GLU A 4 -52.14 -33.28 3.78
C GLU A 4 -50.89 -32.36 3.61
N SER A 5 -49.74 -32.67 2.96
CA SER A 5 -49.36 -33.12 1.60
C SER A 5 -49.37 -32.04 0.48
N VAL A 6 -48.43 -32.21 -0.47
CA VAL A 6 -48.25 -31.56 -1.82
C VAL A 6 -47.25 -30.38 -1.89
N ALA A 7 -45.98 -30.58 -2.27
CA ALA A 7 -45.35 -30.69 -3.63
C ALA A 7 -44.69 -29.35 -4.06
N CYS A 8 -43.34 -29.25 -4.14
CA CYS A 8 -42.44 -29.60 -5.24
C CYS A 8 -42.25 -28.53 -6.35
N ARG A 9 -40.95 -28.28 -6.60
CA ARG A 9 -40.26 -27.89 -7.85
C ARG A 9 -40.20 -26.40 -8.23
N GLY A 10 -38.97 -25.99 -8.60
CA GLY A 10 -38.77 -24.79 -9.41
C GLY A 10 -37.36 -24.21 -9.47
N SER A 11 -36.31 -25.03 -9.53
CA SER A 11 -34.95 -24.60 -9.87
C SER A 11 -34.81 -24.45 -11.39
N GLN A 12 -34.48 -23.26 -11.90
CA GLN A 12 -33.78 -23.12 -13.19
C GLN A 12 -32.84 -21.90 -13.21
N PRO A 13 -31.54 -22.11 -13.48
CA PRO A 13 -30.61 -21.08 -13.92
C PRO A 13 -30.69 -20.89 -15.45
N TRP A 14 -30.57 -19.65 -15.90
CA TRP A 14 -30.53 -19.31 -17.33
C TRP A 14 -29.11 -19.55 -17.87
N LEU A 15 -29.00 -20.45 -18.84
CA LEU A 15 -27.85 -20.61 -19.74
C LEU A 15 -28.34 -20.42 -21.17
N ALA A 16 -27.57 -19.69 -21.97
CA ALA A 16 -27.61 -19.77 -23.42
C ALA A 16 -26.19 -19.57 -23.98
N PRO A 17 -25.59 -20.60 -24.63
CA PRO A 17 -24.47 -20.41 -25.54
C PRO A 17 -25.00 -20.38 -26.98
N LEU A 18 -24.62 -19.35 -27.75
CA LEU A 18 -24.89 -19.33 -29.19
C LEU A 18 -23.92 -20.24 -29.93
N THR A 19 -24.49 -21.33 -30.44
CA THR A 19 -24.34 -21.90 -31.79
C THR A 19 -22.98 -21.80 -32.50
N SER A 20 -22.42 -22.99 -32.62
CA SER A 20 -21.53 -23.55 -33.62
C SER A 20 -21.70 -23.10 -35.09
N ARG A 21 -20.55 -23.10 -35.80
CA ARG A 21 -20.31 -23.83 -37.07
C ARG A 21 -20.79 -23.19 -38.37
N TRP A 22 -19.83 -22.66 -39.13
CA TRP A 22 -19.84 -22.70 -40.59
C TRP A 22 -18.77 -23.66 -41.10
N PHE A 23 -19.20 -24.52 -42.02
CA PHE A 23 -18.36 -25.31 -42.91
C PHE A 23 -18.25 -24.58 -44.26
N SER A 24 -17.09 -24.64 -44.88
CA SER A 24 -16.99 -24.77 -46.34
C SER A 24 -15.73 -25.58 -46.67
N THR A 25 -16.02 -26.75 -47.24
CA THR A 25 -15.32 -27.69 -48.12
C THR A 25 -13.82 -27.51 -48.41
N ALA A 26 -13.15 -28.66 -48.31
CA ALA A 26 -11.78 -28.96 -48.68
C ALA A 26 -11.47 -28.76 -50.17
N GLU A 27 -10.19 -28.52 -50.49
CA GLU A 27 -9.42 -29.41 -51.38
C GLU A 27 -7.90 -29.17 -51.29
N ASN A 28 -7.18 -30.27 -51.53
CA ASN A 28 -5.76 -30.55 -51.24
C ASN A 28 -4.74 -29.79 -52.09
N ARG A 29 -3.53 -29.60 -51.54
CA ARG A 29 -2.32 -30.26 -52.10
C ARG A 29 -1.09 -30.13 -51.19
N VAL A 30 -0.37 -31.24 -51.13
CA VAL A 30 0.98 -31.39 -50.60
C VAL A 30 1.95 -30.61 -51.50
N GLU A 31 2.81 -29.81 -50.89
CA GLU A 31 4.16 -29.55 -51.44
C GLU A 31 5.10 -29.38 -50.23
N SER A 32 5.96 -30.37 -50.06
CA SER A 32 7.14 -30.30 -49.22
C SER A 32 8.24 -29.62 -50.01
N ASP A 33 8.79 -28.52 -49.49
CA ASP A 33 10.15 -28.11 -49.84
C ASP A 33 10.87 -27.60 -48.60
N SER A 34 11.89 -28.36 -48.22
CA SER A 34 12.93 -27.96 -47.29
C SER A 34 13.88 -27.00 -47.99
N HIS A 35 13.98 -25.76 -47.53
CA HIS A 35 15.22 -25.00 -47.65
C HIS A 35 15.41 -24.07 -46.46
N ASP A 36 16.58 -24.24 -45.84
CA ASP A 36 17.18 -23.35 -44.85
C ASP A 36 16.99 -21.88 -45.20
N SER A 37 16.55 -21.10 -44.22
CA SER A 37 16.84 -19.68 -44.16
C SER A 37 16.68 -19.24 -42.72
N SER A 38 17.83 -19.11 -42.04
CA SER A 38 18.04 -18.22 -40.92
C SER A 38 17.55 -16.81 -41.28
N ALA A 39 16.25 -16.57 -41.19
CA ALA A 39 15.66 -15.25 -41.27
C ALA A 39 15.64 -14.71 -39.84
N SER A 40 16.54 -13.77 -39.59
CA SER A 40 16.59 -12.90 -38.42
C SER A 40 15.21 -12.69 -37.81
N ILE A 41 15.04 -13.04 -36.53
CA ILE A 41 14.09 -12.34 -35.68
C ILE A 41 14.55 -10.88 -35.75
N PHE A 42 13.90 -10.10 -36.62
CA PHE A 42 14.18 -8.69 -36.76
C PHE A 42 14.05 -8.09 -35.36
N ASP A 43 15.14 -7.53 -34.87
CA ASP A 43 15.19 -6.64 -33.71
C ASP A 43 14.33 -5.42 -34.01
N VAL A 44 13.01 -5.57 -33.97
CA VAL A 44 12.08 -4.45 -34.07
C VAL A 44 12.18 -3.73 -32.74
N ALA A 45 13.09 -2.76 -32.68
CA ALA A 45 13.26 -1.89 -31.53
C ALA A 45 11.88 -1.39 -31.10
N PRO A 46 11.48 -1.60 -29.84
CA PRO A 46 10.13 -1.29 -29.40
C PRO A 46 9.86 0.20 -29.65
N ARG A 47 8.83 0.49 -30.45
CA ARG A 47 8.44 1.86 -30.79
C ARG A 47 8.21 2.66 -29.50
N ILE A 48 9.14 3.57 -29.20
CA ILE A 48 9.09 4.41 -28.00
C ILE A 48 7.87 5.33 -28.10
N LYS A 49 6.83 5.02 -27.32
CA LYS A 49 5.65 5.90 -27.20
C LYS A 49 6.00 7.02 -26.23
N PHE A 50 6.39 8.17 -26.76
CA PHE A 50 6.59 9.37 -25.94
C PHE A 50 5.29 9.73 -25.22
N LYS A 51 5.33 9.69 -23.89
CA LYS A 51 4.25 10.22 -23.05
C LYS A 51 4.34 11.74 -23.04
N ARG A 52 3.23 12.42 -22.71
CA ARG A 52 3.23 13.86 -22.42
C ARG A 52 4.23 14.18 -21.30
N LEU A 53 4.89 15.33 -21.39
CA LEU A 53 5.92 15.76 -20.43
C LEU A 53 5.43 15.72 -18.98
N ASP A 54 4.20 16.15 -18.70
CA ASP A 54 3.62 16.10 -17.34
C ASP A 54 3.56 14.68 -16.76
N LYS A 55 3.24 13.69 -17.61
CA LYS A 55 3.14 12.29 -17.20
C LYS A 55 4.53 11.72 -16.95
N THR A 56 5.49 12.08 -17.79
CA THR A 56 6.90 11.69 -17.64
C THR A 56 7.49 12.29 -16.36
N ALA A 57 7.29 13.58 -16.11
CA ALA A 57 7.74 14.26 -14.89
C ALA A 57 7.14 13.64 -13.62
N LYS A 58 5.82 13.38 -13.61
CA LYS A 58 5.16 12.68 -12.49
C LYS A 58 5.73 11.28 -12.25
N ASN A 59 6.01 10.55 -13.32
CA ASN A 59 6.61 9.22 -13.22
C ASN A 59 8.04 9.29 -12.65
N ILE A 60 8.85 10.24 -13.11
CA ILE A 60 10.20 10.47 -12.58
C ILE A 60 10.15 10.77 -11.08
N MET A 61 9.28 11.69 -10.64
CA MET A 61 9.13 12.01 -9.22
C MET A 61 8.73 10.80 -8.38
N GLN A 62 7.82 9.96 -8.89
CA GLN A 62 7.43 8.72 -8.21
C GLN A 62 8.57 7.70 -8.11
N ILE A 63 9.47 7.67 -9.09
CA ILE A 63 10.65 6.81 -9.09
C ILE A 63 11.63 7.30 -8.00
N LEU A 64 11.96 8.60 -8.01
CA LEU A 64 12.84 9.20 -7.01
C LEU A 64 12.33 9.01 -5.57
N ASP A 65 11.02 9.19 -5.35
CA ASP A 65 10.40 8.96 -4.04
C ASP A 65 10.51 7.50 -3.56
N LYS A 66 10.47 6.53 -4.48
CA LYS A 66 10.60 5.10 -4.14
C LYS A 66 12.04 4.74 -3.82
N GLU A 67 12.97 5.16 -4.68
CA GLU A 67 14.42 4.96 -4.49
C GLU A 67 14.85 5.49 -3.11
N ALA A 68 14.51 6.74 -2.80
CA ALA A 68 14.87 7.34 -1.52
C ALA A 68 14.26 6.62 -0.31
N VAL A 69 13.07 6.02 -0.44
CA VAL A 69 12.46 5.22 0.64
C VAL A 69 13.16 3.86 0.81
N GLU A 70 13.59 3.24 -0.29
CA GLU A 70 14.32 1.97 -0.28
C GLU A 70 15.69 2.12 0.38
N ASP A 71 16.44 3.17 0.06
CA ASP A 71 17.74 3.48 0.67
C ASP A 71 17.65 3.59 2.20
N VAL A 72 16.64 4.31 2.70
CA VAL A 72 16.42 4.49 4.13
C VAL A 72 15.99 3.17 4.79
N LYS A 73 15.21 2.32 4.10
CA LYS A 73 14.79 1.02 4.63
C LYS A 73 15.92 0.00 4.69
N GLN A 74 16.89 0.07 3.77
CA GLN A 74 18.10 -0.77 3.82
C GLN A 74 18.97 -0.39 5.02
N THR A 75 19.05 0.91 5.32
CA THR A 75 19.86 1.41 6.44
C THR A 75 19.26 1.06 7.81
N ARG A 76 17.93 0.96 7.92
CA ARG A 76 17.25 0.72 9.20
C ARG A 76 15.90 0.03 9.06
N GLU A 77 15.61 -0.85 10.01
CA GLU A 77 14.32 -1.49 10.13
C GLU A 77 13.27 -0.51 10.67
N ILE A 78 12.20 -0.30 9.91
CA ILE A 78 11.10 0.60 10.28
C ILE A 78 9.83 -0.23 10.45
N PRO A 79 9.25 -0.30 11.66
CA PRO A 79 8.03 -1.06 11.90
C PRO A 79 6.82 -0.41 11.21
N ASP A 80 5.80 -1.21 10.89
CA ASP A 80 4.55 -0.68 10.35
C ASP A 80 3.70 -0.02 11.45
N ILE A 81 3.67 1.32 11.45
CA ILE A 81 2.95 2.12 12.43
C ILE A 81 1.54 2.44 11.93
N LYS A 82 0.52 2.03 12.68
CA LYS A 82 -0.88 2.39 12.37
C LYS A 82 -1.47 3.32 13.43
N PRO A 83 -2.47 4.14 13.05
CA PRO A 83 -3.27 4.89 14.03
C PRO A 83 -3.82 3.94 15.10
N GLY A 84 -3.79 4.35 16.37
CA GLY A 84 -4.19 3.54 17.51
C GLY A 84 -3.05 2.77 18.18
N TYR A 85 -1.85 2.75 17.61
CA TYR A 85 -0.68 2.13 18.25
C TYR A 85 -0.07 3.07 19.28
N ILE A 86 0.42 2.50 20.38
CA ILE A 86 1.24 3.20 21.37
C ILE A 86 2.69 2.92 21.03
N VAL A 87 3.44 3.98 20.73
CA VAL A 87 4.84 3.86 20.32
C VAL A 87 5.75 4.64 21.26
N GLN A 88 6.97 4.15 21.40
CA GLN A 88 8.07 4.81 22.07
C GLN A 88 9.16 5.13 21.04
N LEU A 89 9.48 6.40 20.91
CA LEU A 89 10.52 6.92 20.04
C LEU A 89 11.75 7.30 20.86
N LYS A 90 12.92 6.99 20.32
CA LYS A 90 14.20 7.58 20.72
C LYS A 90 14.61 8.59 19.66
N VAL A 91 14.62 9.87 20.04
CA VAL A 91 14.90 11.00 19.14
C VAL A 91 16.17 11.70 19.60
N GLU A 92 17.10 11.89 18.66
CA GLU A 92 18.25 12.76 18.82
C GLU A 92 17.83 14.20 18.48
N VAL A 93 18.03 15.12 19.43
CA VAL A 93 17.70 16.53 19.25
C VAL A 93 18.99 17.29 18.95
N PRO A 94 19.08 18.04 17.84
CA PRO A 94 20.33 18.66 17.41
C PRO A 94 20.87 19.70 18.41
N GLU A 95 20.00 20.38 19.14
CA GLU A 95 20.36 21.34 20.19
C GLU A 95 20.99 20.66 21.42
N ASN A 96 20.55 19.43 21.73
CA ASN A 96 20.95 18.69 22.92
C ASN A 96 21.72 17.42 22.51
N LYS A 97 22.86 17.60 21.82
CA LYS A 97 23.68 16.51 21.23
C LYS A 97 24.08 15.40 22.22
N ARG A 98 24.07 15.66 23.53
CA ARG A 98 24.49 14.70 24.56
C ARG A 98 23.40 13.71 24.97
N ARG A 99 22.12 13.97 24.70
CA ARG A 99 21.00 13.18 25.24
C ARG A 99 19.99 12.78 24.17
N VAL A 100 19.73 11.48 24.09
CA VAL A 100 18.60 10.93 23.35
C VAL A 100 17.32 11.15 24.15
N SER A 101 16.37 11.86 23.55
CA SER A 101 15.07 12.14 24.15
C SER A 101 14.11 10.98 23.87
N ILE A 102 13.39 10.55 24.90
CA ILE A 102 12.40 9.47 24.79
C ILE A 102 11.00 10.08 24.76
N VAL A 103 10.25 9.77 23.71
CA VAL A 103 8.87 10.22 23.52
C VAL A 103 7.96 9.02 23.41
N LYS A 104 7.03 8.88 24.35
CA LYS A 104 6.00 7.83 24.34
C LYS A 104 4.62 8.47 24.15
N GLY A 105 3.80 7.89 23.30
CA GLY A 105 2.43 8.35 23.08
C GLY A 105 1.64 7.47 22.12
N ILE A 106 0.38 7.84 21.90
CA ILE A 106 -0.48 7.17 20.92
C ILE A 106 -0.36 7.85 19.56
N VAL A 107 -0.34 7.03 18.50
CA VAL A 107 -0.39 7.52 17.13
C VAL A 107 -1.82 7.86 16.77
N ILE A 108 -2.09 9.15 16.55
CA ILE A 108 -3.44 9.64 16.24
C ILE A 108 -3.71 9.67 14.74
N ALA A 109 -2.67 9.87 13.93
CA ALA A 109 -2.79 9.96 12.48
C ALA A 109 -1.46 9.61 11.80
N ARG A 110 -1.55 9.05 10.61
CA ARG A 110 -0.41 8.83 9.70
C ARG A 110 -0.77 9.39 8.33
N ARG A 111 0.16 10.12 7.72
CA ARG A 111 0.08 10.63 6.35
C ARG A 111 1.17 9.96 5.54
N ASN A 112 0.79 9.18 4.54
CA ASN A 112 1.71 8.53 3.61
C ASN A 112 1.98 9.48 2.44
N ALA A 113 3.25 9.84 2.23
CA ALA A 113 3.67 10.78 1.19
C ALA A 113 5.12 10.47 0.78
N GLY A 114 5.38 9.24 0.31
CA GLY A 114 6.72 8.78 -0.06
C GLY A 114 7.72 8.93 1.10
N LEU A 115 8.84 9.60 0.83
CA LEU A 115 9.87 9.95 1.82
C LEU A 115 9.35 10.87 2.93
N ASN A 116 8.36 11.71 2.62
CA ASN A 116 7.74 12.66 3.56
C ASN A 116 6.58 12.05 4.36
N THR A 117 6.54 10.72 4.47
CA THR A 117 5.57 10.03 5.32
C THR A 117 5.75 10.46 6.77
N THR A 118 4.67 10.91 7.39
CA THR A 118 4.68 11.49 8.74
C THR A 118 3.61 10.82 9.60
N PHE A 119 3.84 10.81 10.91
CA PHE A 119 2.85 10.36 11.88
C PHE A 119 2.78 11.34 13.04
N ARG A 120 1.59 11.43 13.64
CA ARG A 120 1.30 12.33 14.76
C ARG A 120 1.14 11.52 16.02
N LEU A 121 1.90 11.91 17.02
CA LEU A 121 1.89 11.36 18.37
C LEU A 121 1.14 12.30 19.30
N ARG A 122 0.31 11.75 20.17
CA ARG A 122 -0.35 12.46 21.26
C ARG A 122 0.05 11.84 22.59
N ARG A 123 0.45 12.67 23.55
CA ARG A 123 0.73 12.28 24.94
C ARG A 123 0.26 13.36 25.91
N LEU A 124 -0.08 12.96 27.13
CA LEU A 124 -0.31 13.90 28.23
C LEU A 124 1.00 14.04 29.00
N VAL A 125 1.47 15.27 29.18
CA VAL A 125 2.66 15.59 29.99
C VAL A 125 2.26 16.70 30.94
N ALA A 126 2.46 16.47 32.25
CA ALA A 126 2.10 17.44 33.29
C ALA A 126 0.67 17.99 33.16
N GLY A 127 -0.30 17.13 32.82
CA GLY A 127 -1.70 17.52 32.64
C GLY A 127 -2.04 18.20 31.31
N VAL A 128 -1.05 18.53 30.47
CA VAL A 128 -1.27 19.18 29.16
C VAL A 128 -1.15 18.16 28.02
N GLY A 129 -2.11 18.20 27.10
CA GLY A 129 -2.12 17.35 25.91
C GLY A 129 -1.16 17.87 24.84
N ILE A 130 -0.02 17.21 24.68
CA ILE A 130 1.00 17.55 23.68
C ILE A 130 0.80 16.67 22.44
N GLU A 131 0.75 17.32 21.28
CA GLU A 131 0.82 16.66 19.97
C GLU A 131 2.19 16.94 19.33
N SER A 132 2.80 15.92 18.76
CA SER A 132 4.09 16.02 18.08
C SER A 132 4.03 15.30 16.74
N LEU A 133 4.57 15.93 15.69
CA LEU A 133 4.62 15.38 14.35
C LEU A 133 6.03 14.89 14.04
N PHE A 134 6.14 13.64 13.60
CA PHE A 134 7.43 13.03 13.27
C PHE A 134 7.43 12.51 11.83
N PRO A 135 8.46 12.85 11.03
CA PRO A 135 8.75 12.16 9.77
C PRO A 135 9.23 10.74 10.04
N LEU A 136 8.60 9.74 9.41
CA LEU A 136 8.93 8.33 9.56
C LEU A 136 10.36 8.04 9.11
N TYR A 137 10.78 8.68 8.02
CA TYR A 137 12.06 8.43 7.36
C TYR A 137 13.24 9.30 7.86
N SER A 138 13.08 10.06 8.95
CA SER A 138 14.14 10.97 9.42
C SER A 138 15.30 10.28 10.15
N PRO A 139 16.55 10.71 9.91
CA PRO A 139 17.75 10.18 10.59
C PRO A 139 17.83 10.55 12.07
N ASN A 140 17.08 11.56 12.51
CA ASN A 140 17.05 12.00 13.91
C ASN A 140 16.31 10.98 14.80
N ILE A 141 15.52 10.08 14.21
CA ILE A 141 14.86 9.00 14.94
C ILE A 141 15.78 7.78 14.93
N LYS A 142 16.31 7.44 16.11
CA LYS A 142 17.23 6.30 16.28
C LYS A 142 16.49 4.98 16.38
N GLU A 143 15.37 4.95 17.09
CA GLU A 143 14.63 3.72 17.34
C GLU A 143 13.13 4.00 17.48
N ILE A 144 12.33 3.11 16.92
CA ILE A 144 10.87 3.11 17.01
C ILE A 144 10.43 1.77 17.60
N LYS A 145 9.92 1.78 18.83
CA LYS A 145 9.32 0.60 19.47
C LYS A 145 7.81 0.71 19.51
N VAL A 146 7.12 -0.32 19.03
CA VAL A 146 5.67 -0.46 19.23
C VAL A 146 5.46 -1.17 20.57
N LEU A 147 4.80 -0.48 21.50
CA LEU A 147 4.54 -1.00 22.85
C LEU A 147 3.20 -1.73 22.93
N ASP A 148 2.15 -1.11 22.39
CA ASP A 148 0.79 -1.66 22.42
C ASP A 148 0.03 -1.32 21.13
N LYS A 149 -0.92 -2.17 20.76
CA LYS A 149 -1.75 -2.04 19.56
C LYS A 149 -3.22 -1.99 19.99
N LYS A 150 -3.79 -0.79 20.06
CA LYS A 150 -5.23 -0.65 20.35
C LYS A 150 -6.05 -0.75 19.07
N LYS A 151 -7.16 -1.49 19.12
CA LYS A 151 -8.14 -1.58 18.02
C LYS A 151 -8.93 -0.27 17.93
N VAL A 152 -8.84 0.41 16.80
CA VAL A 152 -9.56 1.67 16.53
C VAL A 152 -10.38 1.58 15.25
N ARG A 153 -11.52 2.27 15.21
CA ARG A 153 -12.41 2.28 14.05
C ARG A 153 -12.11 3.40 13.04
N ARG A 154 -11.55 4.53 13.51
CA ARG A 154 -11.26 5.71 12.66
C ARG A 154 -9.78 5.70 12.26
N ALA A 155 -9.51 6.10 11.01
CA ALA A 155 -8.14 6.26 10.51
C ALA A 155 -7.39 7.47 11.11
N LYS A 156 -8.12 8.48 11.59
CA LYS A 156 -7.56 9.63 12.32
C LYS A 156 -8.31 9.81 13.64
N LEU A 157 -7.58 9.80 14.74
CA LEU A 157 -8.11 9.80 16.11
C LEU A 157 -8.16 11.22 16.69
N TYR A 158 -8.59 12.21 15.91
CA TYR A 158 -8.66 13.61 16.38
C TYR A 158 -9.66 13.82 17.51
N TYR A 159 -10.64 12.94 17.65
CA TYR A 159 -11.57 12.94 18.79
C TYR A 159 -10.87 12.69 20.15
N LEU A 160 -9.60 12.23 20.16
CA LEU A 160 -8.81 12.11 21.39
C LEU A 160 -8.34 13.46 21.94
N ARG A 161 -8.59 14.56 21.23
CA ARG A 161 -8.36 15.93 21.72
C ARG A 161 -9.35 16.30 22.81
N ASP A 162 -10.62 15.98 22.57
CA ASP A 162 -11.74 16.33 23.45
C ASP A 162 -11.94 15.33 24.59
N ARG A 163 -11.22 14.18 24.53
CA ARG A 163 -11.32 13.11 25.52
C ARG A 163 -10.13 13.23 26.48
N MET A 164 -10.43 13.43 27.76
CA MET A 164 -9.42 13.53 28.84
C MET A 164 -8.61 12.24 29.04
N ASN A 165 -9.18 11.08 28.67
CA ASN A 165 -8.57 9.78 28.94
C ASN A 165 -8.17 9.10 27.64
N ALA A 166 -6.96 9.39 27.17
CA ALA A 166 -6.36 8.66 26.06
C ALA A 166 -5.77 7.34 26.59
N LEU A 167 -6.63 6.34 26.75
CA LEU A 167 -6.32 4.91 26.73
C LEU A 167 -5.26 4.44 27.74
N LYS A 168 -5.74 4.01 28.93
CA LYS A 168 -5.00 3.12 29.83
C LYS A 168 -4.84 1.74 29.18
#